data_AF-A0A3M1UT06-F1
#
_entry.id   AF-A0A3M1UT06-F1
#
_cell.length_a   1.000
_cell.length_b   1.000
_cell.length_c   1.000
_cell.angle_alpha   90.00
_cell.angle_beta   90.00
_cell.angle_gamma   90.00
#
_symmetry.space_group_name_H-M   'P 1'
#
loop_
_entity.id
_entity.type
_entity.pdbx_description
1 polymer ?
#
loop_
_entity_poly.entity_id
_entity_poly.type
_entity_poly.pdbx_seq_one_letter_code
_entity_poly.pdbx_strand_id
1 'polypeptide(L)'
;MDRKQDQSSPFLARAWARFEAAEIRLMEAKAAACFFGLAFLNGRLLDTAHLGALSRRIQQAEEAHEAARQALARIRPGAPRYALNETEAVERFIRELERLAADHGLPDGLWPRADLYAMATELIRSTP
;
A
#
# COMPACT_ATOMS: atom_id res chain seq x y z
N MET A 1 -6.15 15.22 18.08
CA MET A 1 -7.28 14.55 18.76
C MET A 1 -6.92 13.10 19.04
N ASP A 2 -7.30 12.62 20.22
CA ASP A 2 -6.73 11.53 21.00
C ASP A 2 -6.72 10.10 20.40
N ARG A 3 -5.53 9.53 20.19
CA ARG A 3 -5.34 8.06 20.02
C ARG A 3 -5.67 7.26 21.29
N LYS A 4 -5.83 7.91 22.45
CA LYS A 4 -5.96 7.24 23.76
C LYS A 4 -7.38 6.80 24.12
N GLN A 5 -8.42 7.30 23.45
CA GLN A 5 -9.81 6.91 23.73
C GLN A 5 -10.32 5.76 22.84
N ASP A 6 -9.65 5.45 21.72
CA ASP A 6 -10.09 4.41 20.76
C ASP A 6 -9.72 2.97 21.13
N GLN A 7 -8.88 2.75 22.16
CA GLN A 7 -8.42 1.41 22.54
C GLN A 7 -9.25 0.74 23.65
N SER A 8 -10.29 1.39 24.15
CA SER A 8 -11.11 0.88 25.25
C SER A 8 -12.07 -0.26 24.85
N SER A 9 -12.29 -0.47 23.55
CA SER A 9 -13.05 -1.61 23.02
C SER A 9 -12.13 -2.59 22.29
N PRO A 10 -12.01 -3.86 22.75
CA PRO A 10 -11.26 -4.91 22.05
C PRO A 10 -11.75 -5.16 20.61
N PHE A 11 -13.03 -4.89 20.33
CA PHE A 11 -13.60 -5.02 19.00
C PHE A 11 -13.13 -3.91 18.08
N LEU A 12 -13.08 -2.66 18.56
CA LEU A 12 -12.58 -1.52 17.80
C LEU A 12 -11.08 -1.68 17.51
N ALA A 13 -10.29 -2.10 18.50
CA ALA A 13 -8.86 -2.35 18.33
C ALA A 13 -8.57 -3.42 17.26
N ARG A 14 -9.36 -4.52 17.26
CA ARG A 14 -9.23 -5.56 16.23
C ARG A 14 -9.68 -5.09 14.85
N ALA A 15 -10.77 -4.34 14.76
CA ALA A 15 -11.22 -3.78 13.50
C ALA A 15 -10.19 -2.80 12.91
N TRP A 16 -9.59 -1.96 13.75
CA TRP A 16 -8.53 -1.05 13.36
C TRP A 16 -7.29 -1.80 12.87
N ALA A 17 -6.82 -2.80 13.60
CA ALA A 17 -5.67 -3.60 13.19
C ALA A 17 -5.90 -4.33 11.86
N ARG A 18 -7.12 -4.78 11.57
CA ARG A 18 -7.47 -5.38 10.27
C ARG A 18 -7.46 -4.36 9.14
N PHE A 19 -7.94 -3.15 9.41
CA PHE A 19 -7.94 -2.05 8.46
C PHE A 19 -6.51 -1.62 8.12
N GLU A 20 -5.67 -1.39 9.13
CA GLU A 20 -4.25 -1.08 8.97
C GLU A 20 -3.50 -2.20 8.22
N ALA A 21 -3.73 -3.46 8.56
CA ALA A 21 -3.11 -4.58 7.85
C ALA A 21 -3.55 -4.69 6.38
N ALA A 22 -4.80 -4.33 6.07
CA ALA A 22 -5.28 -4.32 4.69
C ALA A 22 -4.67 -3.17 3.88
N GLU A 23 -4.50 -2.00 4.51
CA GLU A 23 -3.85 -0.85 3.89
C GLU A 23 -2.37 -1.10 3.61
N ILE A 24 -1.65 -1.72 4.54
CA ILE A 24 -0.25 -2.14 4.33
C ILE A 24 -0.14 -3.05 3.10
N ARG A 25 -0.99 -4.09 3.01
CA ARG A 25 -1.00 -5.00 1.84
C ARG A 25 -1.32 -4.28 0.54
N LEU A 26 -2.20 -3.29 0.57
CA LEU A 26 -2.51 -2.47 -0.60
C LEU A 26 -1.30 -1.65 -1.04
N MET A 27 -0.58 -1.03 -0.10
CA MET A 27 0.65 -0.30 -0.40
C MET A 27 1.72 -1.23 -1.00
N GLU A 28 1.90 -2.42 -0.43
CA GLU A 28 2.84 -3.42 -0.93
C GLU A 28 2.48 -3.89 -2.34
N ALA A 29 1.20 -4.17 -2.61
CA ALA A 29 0.73 -4.55 -3.93
C ALA A 29 0.95 -3.44 -4.98
N LYS A 30 0.74 -2.18 -4.60
CA LYS A 30 1.00 -1.02 -5.46
C LYS A 30 2.48 -0.78 -5.72
N ALA A 31 3.32 -0.94 -4.71
CA ALA A 31 4.77 -0.87 -4.85
C ALA A 31 5.28 -1.95 -5.81
N ALA A 32 4.83 -3.20 -5.63
CA ALA A 32 5.10 -4.27 -6.58
C ALA A 32 4.65 -3.90 -8.00
N ALA A 33 3.45 -3.33 -8.14
CA ALA A 33 2.94 -2.95 -9.45
C ALA A 33 3.81 -1.91 -10.16
N CYS A 34 4.23 -0.89 -9.42
CA CYS A 34 5.15 0.11 -9.89
C CYS A 34 6.49 -0.51 -10.31
N PHE A 35 7.07 -1.36 -9.47
CA PHE A 35 8.33 -2.05 -9.76
C PHE A 35 8.26 -2.87 -11.06
N PHE A 36 7.29 -3.77 -11.17
CA PHE A 36 7.16 -4.64 -12.34
C PHE A 36 6.75 -3.83 -13.59
N GLY A 37 5.97 -2.76 -13.45
CA GLY A 37 5.67 -1.84 -14.55
C GLY A 37 6.92 -1.13 -15.08
N LEU A 38 7.77 -0.61 -14.18
CA LEU A 38 9.05 -0.01 -14.54
C LEU A 38 9.98 -1.03 -15.20
N ALA A 39 10.08 -2.23 -14.65
CA ALA A 39 10.91 -3.29 -15.22
C ALA A 39 10.40 -3.76 -16.59
N PHE A 40 9.09 -3.80 -16.82
CA PHE A 40 8.49 -4.09 -18.13
C PHE A 40 8.80 -2.99 -19.16
N LEU A 41 8.60 -1.72 -18.81
CA LEU A 41 8.91 -0.58 -19.69
C LEU A 41 10.40 -0.51 -20.07
N ASN A 42 11.28 -0.97 -19.18
CA ASN A 42 12.72 -1.07 -19.44
C ASN A 42 13.14 -2.36 -20.17
N GLY A 43 12.19 -3.16 -20.67
CA GLY A 43 12.45 -4.38 -21.43
C GLY A 43 13.05 -5.53 -20.60
N ARG A 44 12.96 -5.47 -19.27
CA ARG A 44 13.55 -6.47 -18.35
C ARG A 44 12.58 -7.59 -17.95
N LEU A 45 11.28 -7.43 -18.21
CA LEU A 45 10.25 -8.45 -18.00
C LEU A 45 9.58 -8.80 -19.32
N LEU A 46 9.61 -10.09 -19.68
CA LEU A 46 9.09 -10.60 -20.95
C LEU A 46 7.77 -11.38 -20.81
N ASP A 47 7.25 -11.58 -19.59
CA ASP A 47 6.10 -12.46 -19.35
C ASP A 47 4.84 -11.69 -18.89
N THR A 48 3.84 -11.65 -19.77
CA THR A 48 2.53 -11.03 -19.53
C THR A 48 1.71 -11.77 -18.47
N ALA A 49 2.00 -13.05 -18.19
CA ALA A 49 1.36 -13.80 -17.11
C ALA A 49 1.69 -13.19 -15.73
N HIS A 50 2.90 -12.66 -15.57
CA HIS A 50 3.32 -11.94 -14.36
C HIS A 50 2.52 -10.65 -14.14
N LEU A 51 2.26 -9.89 -15.22
CA LEU A 51 1.43 -8.68 -15.18
C LEU A 51 -0.03 -9.01 -14.82
N GLY A 52 -0.59 -10.09 -15.37
CA GLY A 52 -1.95 -10.53 -15.03
C GLY A 52 -2.09 -11.02 -13.58
N ALA A 53 -1.08 -11.71 -13.05
CA ALA A 53 -1.03 -12.11 -11.64
C ALA A 53 -0.93 -10.89 -10.70
N LEU A 54 -0.11 -9.91 -11.06
CA LEU A 54 0.06 -8.66 -10.33
C LEU A 54 -1.23 -7.84 -10.29
N SER A 55 -1.90 -7.64 -11.42
CA SER A 55 -3.17 -6.91 -11.51
C SER A 55 -4.24 -7.52 -10.60
N ARG A 56 -4.36 -8.86 -10.58
CA ARG A 56 -5.28 -9.56 -9.67
C ARG A 56 -4.93 -9.35 -8.20
N ARG A 57 -3.64 -9.33 -7.84
CA ARG A 57 -3.21 -9.08 -6.46
C ARG A 57 -3.57 -7.67 -5.99
N ILE A 58 -3.42 -6.66 -6.86
CA ILE A 58 -3.82 -5.28 -6.54
C ILE A 58 -5.34 -5.23 -6.32
N GLN A 59 -6.12 -5.77 -7.24
CA GLN A 59 -7.58 -5.80 -7.14
C GLN A 59 -8.05 -6.44 -5.82
N GLN A 60 -7.48 -7.60 -5.46
CA GLN A 60 -7.79 -8.28 -4.21
C GLN A 60 -7.41 -7.44 -2.97
N ALA A 61 -6.28 -6.73 -3.02
CA ALA A 61 -5.85 -5.85 -1.94
C ALA A 61 -6.76 -4.63 -1.79
N GLU A 62 -7.22 -4.04 -2.90
CA GLU A 62 -8.18 -2.93 -2.92
C GLU A 62 -9.53 -3.35 -2.33
N GLU A 63 -10.05 -4.51 -2.74
CA GLU A 63 -11.30 -5.08 -2.20
C GLU A 63 -11.18 -5.37 -0.70
N ALA A 64 -10.06 -5.95 -0.26
CA ALA A 64 -9.83 -6.25 1.15
C ALA A 64 -9.70 -4.97 1.99
N HIS A 65 -9.02 -3.94 1.46
CA HIS A 65 -8.89 -2.63 2.11
C HIS A 65 -10.26 -1.97 2.26
N GLU A 66 -11.04 -1.89 1.19
CA GLU A 66 -12.36 -1.28 1.19
C GLU A 66 -13.34 -2.02 2.12
N ALA A 67 -13.31 -3.36 2.11
CA ALA A 67 -14.13 -4.16 3.03
C ALA A 67 -13.75 -3.91 4.50
N ALA A 68 -12.46 -3.82 4.82
CA ALA A 68 -11.99 -3.52 6.17
C ALA A 68 -12.37 -2.10 6.60
N ARG A 69 -12.28 -1.12 5.69
CA ARG A 69 -12.70 0.28 5.91
C ARG A 69 -14.19 0.36 6.22
N GLN A 70 -15.03 -0.28 5.40
CA GLN A 70 -16.48 -0.31 5.61
C GLN A 70 -16.85 -0.99 6.93
N ALA A 71 -16.18 -2.08 7.29
CA ALA A 71 -16.39 -2.76 8.57
C ALA A 71 -16.03 -1.85 9.76
N LEU A 72 -14.91 -1.12 9.67
CA LEU A 72 -14.51 -0.17 10.70
C LEU A 72 -15.48 1.02 10.80
N ALA A 73 -15.94 1.57 9.67
CA ALA A 73 -16.88 2.69 9.63
C ALA A 73 -18.24 2.35 10.28
N ARG A 74 -18.67 1.08 10.22
CA ARG A 74 -19.87 0.59 10.93
C ARG A 74 -19.70 0.60 12.45
N ILE A 75 -18.48 0.40 12.95
CA ILE A 75 -18.18 0.36 14.38
C ILE A 75 -17.90 1.78 14.90
N ARG A 76 -17.21 2.60 14.10
CA ARG A 76 -16.87 3.99 14.41
C ARG A 76 -17.27 4.90 13.24
N PRO A 77 -18.45 5.52 13.30
CA PRO A 77 -18.82 6.58 12.37
C PRO A 77 -17.75 7.68 12.40
N GLY A 78 -17.27 8.09 11.21
CA GLY A 78 -16.17 9.05 11.10
C GLY A 78 -14.77 8.45 11.25
N ALA A 79 -14.62 7.12 11.20
CA ALA A 79 -13.31 6.49 11.01
C ALA A 79 -12.61 7.12 9.78
N PRO A 80 -11.29 7.34 9.85
CA PRO A 80 -10.56 7.96 8.76
C PRO A 80 -10.58 7.07 7.52
N ARG A 81 -10.39 7.71 6.37
CA ARG A 81 -10.30 7.02 5.07
C ARG A 81 -9.06 6.13 4.96
N TYR A 82 -8.01 6.47 5.70
CA TYR A 82 -6.72 5.80 5.74
C TYR A 82 -6.35 5.51 7.21
N ALA A 83 -5.78 4.34 7.50
CA ALA A 83 -5.37 3.96 8.86
C ALA A 83 -4.01 4.58 9.19
N LEU A 84 -3.10 4.54 8.22
CA LEU A 84 -1.82 5.21 8.18
C LEU A 84 -2.02 6.69 7.84
N ASN A 85 -1.12 7.53 8.33
CA ASN A 85 -1.00 8.86 7.75
C ASN A 85 -0.27 8.80 6.40
N GLU A 86 -0.39 9.86 5.60
CA GLU A 86 0.20 9.93 4.25
C GLU A 86 1.70 9.64 4.26
N THR A 87 2.44 10.21 5.22
CA THR A 87 3.89 9.97 5.34
C THR A 87 4.23 8.51 5.62
N GLU A 88 3.48 7.85 6.53
CA GLU A 88 3.67 6.43 6.84
C GLU A 88 3.37 5.55 5.63
N ALA A 89 2.30 5.84 4.88
CA ALA A 89 1.95 5.10 3.67
C ALA A 89 3.02 5.27 2.57
N VAL A 90 3.51 6.49 2.35
CA VAL A 90 4.61 6.78 1.40
C VAL A 90 5.88 6.03 1.79
N GLU A 91 6.28 6.10 3.05
CA GLU A 91 7.48 5.40 3.55
C GLU A 91 7.36 3.88 3.40
N ARG A 92 6.18 3.31 3.64
CA ARG A 92 5.93 1.88 3.43
C ARG A 92 6.06 1.49 1.97
N PHE A 93 5.46 2.27 1.07
CA PHE A 93 5.55 2.05 -0.37
C PHE A 93 7.00 2.09 -0.86
N ILE A 94 7.77 3.11 -0.45
CA ILE A 94 9.18 3.25 -0.84
C ILE A 94 10.02 2.08 -0.33
N ARG A 95 9.84 1.68 0.93
CA ARG A 95 10.58 0.53 1.49
C ARG A 95 10.30 -0.76 0.76
N GLU A 96 9.06 -0.99 0.34
CA GLU A 96 8.71 -2.18 -0.44
C GLU A 96 9.34 -2.13 -1.83
N LEU A 97 9.38 -0.95 -2.49
CA LEU A 97 10.11 -0.78 -3.74
C LEU A 97 11.61 -1.07 -3.59
N GLU A 98 12.25 -0.53 -2.54
CA GLU A 98 13.66 -0.77 -2.23
C GLU A 98 13.92 -2.26 -1.96
N ARG A 99 13.03 -2.93 -1.21
CA ARG A 99 13.10 -4.36 -0.95
C ARG A 99 13.02 -5.18 -2.24
N LEU A 100 12.06 -4.88 -3.11
CA LEU A 100 11.91 -5.55 -4.41
C LEU A 100 13.12 -5.29 -5.31
N ALA A 101 13.64 -4.07 -5.34
CA ALA A 101 14.86 -3.76 -6.07
C ALA A 101 16.04 -4.62 -5.60
N ALA A 102 16.24 -4.74 -4.29
CA ALA A 102 17.27 -5.58 -3.69
C ALA A 102 17.09 -7.07 -4.02
N ASP A 103 15.88 -7.61 -3.86
CA ASP A 103 15.55 -9.02 -4.18
C ASP A 103 15.85 -9.38 -5.65
N HIS A 104 15.74 -8.39 -6.54
CA HIS A 104 15.98 -8.54 -7.97
C HIS A 104 17.39 -8.06 -8.41
N GLY A 105 18.30 -7.79 -7.47
CA GLY A 105 19.70 -7.44 -7.73
C GLY A 105 19.89 -6.08 -8.41
N LEU A 106 18.94 -5.16 -8.24
CA LEU A 106 19.08 -3.78 -8.71
C LEU A 106 19.93 -2.97 -7.73
N PRO A 107 20.69 -1.98 -8.22
CA PRO A 107 21.52 -1.15 -7.35
C PRO A 107 20.68 -0.30 -6.42
N ASP A 108 21.17 -0.11 -5.19
CA ASP A 108 20.60 0.84 -4.25
C ASP A 108 20.57 2.24 -4.84
N GLY A 109 19.49 2.98 -4.59
CA GLY A 109 19.33 4.33 -5.13
C GLY A 109 19.14 4.38 -6.65
N LEU A 110 18.73 3.27 -7.29
CA LEU A 110 18.36 3.23 -8.71
C LEU A 110 17.41 4.37 -9.10
N TRP A 111 16.51 4.74 -8.19
CA TRP A 111 15.65 5.90 -8.32
C TRP A 111 15.94 6.89 -7.19
N PRO A 112 16.07 8.21 -7.50
CA PRO A 112 16.19 9.23 -6.47
C PRO A 112 15.00 9.16 -5.50
N ARG A 113 15.29 9.20 -4.20
CA ARG A 113 14.25 9.08 -3.17
C ARG A 113 13.21 10.19 -3.25
N ALA A 114 13.59 11.38 -3.72
CA ALA A 114 12.66 12.49 -3.97
C ALA A 114 11.60 12.14 -5.04
N ASP A 115 12.02 11.49 -6.12
CA ASP A 115 11.13 11.08 -7.21
C ASP A 115 10.19 9.94 -6.74
N LEU A 116 10.75 8.99 -5.98
CA LEU A 116 9.96 7.93 -5.35
C LEU A 116 8.91 8.50 -4.39
N TYR A 117 9.27 9.52 -3.62
CA TYR A 117 8.34 10.19 -2.70
C TYR A 117 7.22 10.92 -3.43
N ALA A 118 7.54 11.67 -4.49
CA ALA A 118 6.54 12.35 -5.32
C ALA A 118 5.56 11.34 -5.95
N MET A 119 6.08 10.29 -6.58
CA MET A 119 5.29 9.23 -7.20
C MET A 119 4.42 8.48 -6.19
N ALA A 120 4.99 8.08 -5.03
CA ALA A 120 4.24 7.41 -3.98
C ALA A 120 3.10 8.27 -3.44
N THR A 121 3.37 9.57 -3.27
CA THR A 121 2.36 10.54 -2.81
C THR A 121 1.19 10.63 -3.78
N GLU A 122 1.46 10.72 -5.09
CA GLU A 122 0.41 10.76 -6.12
C GLU A 122 -0.40 9.45 -6.18
N LEU A 123 0.27 8.29 -6.08
CA LEU A 123 -0.38 6.98 -6.08
C LEU A 123 -1.28 6.77 -4.85
N ILE A 124 -0.83 7.21 -3.68
CA ILE A 124 -1.62 7.12 -2.45
C ILE A 124 -2.83 8.05 -2.53
N ARG A 125 -2.66 9.28 -3.01
CA ARG A 125 -3.78 10.24 -3.16
C ARG A 125 -4.80 9.83 -4.21
N SER A 126 -4.37 9.15 -5.27
CA SER A 126 -5.26 8.62 -6.33
C SER A 126 -5.97 7.32 -5.93
N THR A 127 -5.65 6.75 -4.76
CA THR A 127 -6.37 5.59 -4.23
C THR A 127 -7.78 6.00 -3.81
N PRO A 128 -8.85 5.39 -4.36
CA PRO A 128 -10.22 5.67 -3.97
C PRO A 128 -10.53 5.23 -2.52
#